data_AF-A0A820KKV3-F1
#
_entry.id   AF-A0A820KKV3-F1
#
_cell.length_a   1.000
_cell.length_b   1.000
_cell.length_c   1.000
_cell.angle_alpha   90.00
_cell.angle_beta   90.00
_cell.angle_gamma   90.00
#
_symmetry.space_group_name_H-M   'P 1'
#
loop_
_entity.id
_entity.type
_entity.pdbx_description
1 polymer ?
#
loop_
_entity_poly.entity_id
_entity_poly.type
_entity_poly.pdbx_seq_one_letter_code
_entity_poly.pdbx_strand_id
1 'polypeptide(L)' 'QGLLVASRCLWDIQLDRQLTISKQTANAFITVTIFLVYTE' A
#
# COMPACT_ATOMS: atom_id res chain seq x y z
N GLN A 1 -9.50 -2.55 -19.76
CA GLN A 1 -9.78 -1.54 -18.72
C GLN A 1 -8.76 -1.74 -17.61
N GLY A 2 -8.03 -0.70 -17.19
CA GLY A 2 -7.02 -0.79 -16.13
C GLY A 2 -7.62 -0.44 -14.78
N LEU A 3 -7.41 -1.29 -13.76
CA LEU A 3 -7.77 -0.99 -12.38
C LEU A 3 -6.62 -0.23 -11.73
N LEU A 4 -6.90 0.94 -11.14
CA LEU A 4 -5.93 1.72 -10.38
C LEU A 4 -6.37 1.79 -8.92
N VAL A 5 -5.47 1.41 -8.01
CA VAL A 5 -5.66 1.48 -6.57
C VAL A 5 -4.71 2.55 -6.03
N ALA A 6 -5.26 3.53 -5.31
CA ALA A 6 -4.49 4.62 -4.71
C ALA A 6 -4.87 4.78 -3.23
N SER A 7 -3.88 5.10 -2.39
CA SER A 7 -4.05 5.45 -0.98
C SER A 7 -3.58 6.88 -0.74
N ARG A 8 -4.25 7.58 0.19
CA ARG A 8 -3.83 8.88 0.72
C ARG A 8 -3.70 8.76 2.22
N CYS A 9 -2.56 9.18 2.76
CA CYS A 9 -2.23 9.04 4.17
C CYS A 9 -1.87 10.40 4.78
N LEU A 10 -2.19 10.57 6.06
CA LEU A 10 -1.68 11.62 6.93
C LEU A 10 -0.79 10.94 7.97
N TRP A 11 0.51 11.19 7.94
CA TRP A 11 1.50 10.52 8.78
C TRP A 11 2.74 11.37 9.02
N ASP A 12 3.58 10.96 9.97
CA ASP A 12 4.90 11.56 10.16
C ASP A 12 5.89 10.98 9.15
N ILE A 13 6.45 11.81 8.27
CA ILE A 13 7.37 11.35 7.22
C ILE A 13 8.70 10.81 7.76
N GLN A 14 9.08 11.17 8.99
CA GLN A 14 10.31 10.71 9.61
C GLN A 14 10.13 9.33 10.24
N LEU A 15 8.98 9.09 10.87
CA LEU A 15 8.72 7.90 11.69
C LEU A 15 7.94 6.82 10.93
N ASP A 16 7.00 7.22 10.07
CA ASP A 16 6.06 6.29 9.43
C ASP A 16 6.52 5.90 8.03
N ARG A 17 6.17 4.68 7.61
CA ARG A 17 6.53 4.14 6.29
C ARG A 17 5.34 3.40 5.68
N GLN A 18 5.34 3.29 4.36
CA GLN A 18 4.44 2.40 3.63
C GLN A 18 5.20 1.50 2.66
N LEU A 19 4.64 0.34 2.40
CA LEU A 19 5.11 -0.58 1.36
C LEU A 19 3.90 -1.13 0.61
N THR A 20 3.94 -1.09 -0.72
CA THR A 20 2.92 -1.71 -1.57
C THR A 20 3.55 -2.77 -2.44
N ILE A 21 2.96 -3.97 -2.43
CA ILE A 21 3.37 -5.10 -3.27
C ILE A 21 2.15 -5.55 -4.07
N SER A 22 2.31 -5.65 -5.38
CA SER A 22 1.26 -6.12 -6.29
C SER A 22 1.72 -7.34 -7.06
N LYS A 23 0.82 -8.31 -7.24
CA LYS A 23 1.06 -9.53 -8.03
C LYS A 23 -0.16 -9.85 -8.88
N GLN A 24 0.09 -10.09 -10.15
CA GLN A 24 -0.92 -10.57 -11.08
C GLN A 24 -0.77 -12.08 -11.30
N THR A 25 -1.90 -12.78 -11.38
CA THR A 25 -2.01 -14.19 -11.74
C THR A 25 -2.93 -14.33 -12.96
N ALA A 26 -3.12 -15.54 -13.45
CA ALA A 26 -4.05 -15.81 -14.56
C ALA A 26 -5.51 -15.40 -14.22
N ASN A 27 -5.91 -15.46 -12.95
CA ASN A 27 -7.31 -15.32 -12.54
C ASN A 27 -7.56 -14.13 -11.60
N ALA A 28 -6.51 -13.51 -11.07
CA ALA A 28 -6.64 -12.48 -10.04
C ALA A 28 -5.49 -11.47 -10.08
N PHE A 29 -5.81 -10.25 -9.68
CA PHE A 29 -4.87 -9.19 -9.35
C PHE A 29 -4.90 -8.98 -7.83
N ILE A 30 -3.76 -9.12 -7.18
CA ILE A 30 -3.63 -9.03 -5.72
C ILE A 30 -2.69 -7.87 -5.40
N THR A 31 -3.14 -6.97 -4.54
CA THR A 31 -2.33 -5.87 -4.00
C THR A 31 -2.38 -5.90 -2.49
N VAL A 32 -1.21 -5.78 -1.85
CA VAL A 32 -1.06 -5.67 -0.41
C VAL A 32 -0.35 -4.36 -0.12
N THR A 33 -0.94 -3.54 0.74
CA THR A 33 -0.33 -2.31 1.25
C THR A 33 -0.15 -2.45 2.75
N ILE A 34 1.08 -2.25 3.21
CA ILE A 34 1.48 -2.32 4.62
C ILE A 34 1.78 -0.90 5.07
N PHE A 35 1.15 -0.48 6.18
CA PHE A 35 1.40 0.79 6.84
C PHE A 35 2.13 0.53 8.15
N LEU A 36 3.34 1.08 8.28
CA LEU A 36 4.18 1.03 9.47
C LEU A 36 4.00 2.38 10.16
N VAL A 37 3.24 2.40 11.27
CA VAL A 37 2.90 3.63 12.01
C VAL A 37 3.50 3.56 13.40
N TYR A 38 4.31 4.55 13.77
CA TYR A 38 4.86 4.70 15.10
C TYR A 38 3.78 5.24 16.06
N THR A 39 3.67 4.65 17.26
CA THR A 39 2.54 4.88 18.18
C THR A 39 2.92 5.52 19.51
N GLU A 40 4.20 5.82 19.73
CA GLU A 40 4.69 6.39 21.00
C GLU A 40 4.78 7.91 20.96
#